data_AF-F6Z507-F1
#
_entry.id   AF-F6Z507-F1
#
_cell.length_a   1.000
_cell.length_b   1.000
_cell.length_c   1.000
_cell.angle_alpha   90.00
_cell.angle_beta   90.00
_cell.angle_gamma   90.00
#
_symmetry.space_group_name_H-M   'P 1'
#
loop_
_entity.id
_entity.type
_entity.pdbx_description
1 polymer ?
#
loop_
_entity_poly.entity_id
_entity_poly.type
_entity_poly.pdbx_seq_one_letter_code
_entity_poly.pdbx_strand_id
1 'polypeptide(L)'
;MTSYFEEHDCEPGVPEEQYRQNALLELARTLFNGMDIELASADFTDWDHRLPPPAAKRAVQNLPKAIITGAQADKGLKCPVCLVEFEEGQTALEMPCQHLFHSDCILPWLGKTNSCPLCRCELPTDNEEYEEHKKDKARRQQQQHRLEYLHGAMYT
;
A
#
# COMPACT_ATOMS: atom_id res chain seq x y z
N MET A 1 -38.45 -19.25 3.10
CA MET A 1 -37.53 -18.11 2.85
C MET A 1 -36.87 -18.43 1.54
N THR A 2 -37.29 -17.77 0.46
CA THR A 2 -36.63 -17.84 -0.84
C THR A 2 -35.24 -17.26 -0.71
N SER A 3 -34.27 -17.87 -1.40
CA SER A 3 -32.89 -17.39 -1.36
C SER A 3 -32.81 -16.02 -2.04
N TYR A 4 -31.87 -15.17 -1.59
CA TYR A 4 -31.58 -13.86 -2.20
C TYR A 4 -31.37 -13.93 -3.73
N PHE A 5 -30.90 -15.08 -4.22
CA PHE A 5 -30.69 -15.33 -5.64
C PHE A 5 -31.99 -15.61 -6.42
N GLU A 6 -33.01 -16.18 -5.79
CA GLU A 6 -34.34 -16.42 -6.39
C GLU A 6 -35.20 -15.15 -6.44
N GLU A 7 -34.99 -14.18 -5.53
CA GLU A 7 -35.69 -12.89 -5.56
C GLU A 7 -35.22 -11.95 -6.67
N HIS A 8 -34.08 -12.25 -7.30
CA HIS A 8 -33.44 -11.39 -8.29
C HIS A 8 -33.24 -12.05 -9.66
N ASP A 9 -33.91 -13.18 -9.95
CA ASP A 9 -33.85 -13.90 -11.24
C ASP A 9 -32.40 -14.12 -11.73
N CYS A 10 -31.48 -14.44 -10.81
CA CYS A 10 -30.08 -14.64 -11.15
C CYS A 10 -29.85 -16.07 -11.65
N GLU A 11 -30.00 -16.29 -12.96
CA GLU A 11 -29.70 -17.58 -13.59
C GLU A 11 -28.18 -17.77 -13.81
N PRO A 12 -27.61 -18.97 -13.58
CA PRO A 12 -26.24 -19.25 -13.97
C PRO A 12 -26.12 -19.17 -15.50
N GLY A 13 -25.31 -18.23 -15.99
CA GLY A 13 -25.18 -17.95 -17.42
C GLY A 13 -24.75 -19.17 -18.24
N VAL A 14 -25.30 -19.27 -19.44
CA VAL A 14 -24.96 -20.29 -20.44
C VAL A 14 -23.46 -20.19 -20.76
N PRO A 15 -22.72 -21.31 -20.92
CA PRO A 15 -21.26 -21.28 -21.02
C PRO A 15 -20.67 -20.37 -22.12
N GLU A 16 -21.39 -20.16 -23.23
CA GLU A 16 -20.98 -19.27 -24.33
C GLU A 16 -21.10 -17.76 -24.00
N GLU A 17 -22.12 -17.36 -23.22
CA GLU A 17 -22.33 -15.96 -22.83
C GLU A 17 -21.29 -15.52 -21.78
N GLN A 18 -20.95 -16.45 -20.87
CA GLN A 18 -19.86 -16.28 -19.90
C GLN A 18 -18.52 -16.06 -20.59
N TYR A 19 -18.26 -16.80 -21.68
CA TYR A 19 -17.03 -16.66 -22.47
C TYR A 19 -16.91 -15.27 -23.12
N ARG A 20 -18.01 -14.66 -23.58
CA ARG A 20 -18.02 -13.32 -24.18
C ARG A 20 -17.87 -12.20 -23.16
N GLN A 21 -18.47 -12.34 -21.97
CA GLN A 21 -18.25 -11.41 -20.86
C GLN A 21 -16.81 -11.48 -20.35
N ASN A 22 -16.24 -12.69 -20.32
CA ASN A 22 -14.82 -12.88 -20.03
C ASN A 22 -13.94 -12.33 -21.14
N ALA A 23 -14.35 -12.37 -22.42
CA ALA A 23 -13.56 -11.79 -23.51
C ALA A 23 -13.38 -10.27 -23.38
N LEU A 24 -14.41 -9.54 -22.93
CA LEU A 24 -14.32 -8.11 -22.63
C LEU A 24 -13.43 -7.82 -21.41
N LEU A 25 -13.49 -8.68 -20.39
CA LEU A 25 -12.62 -8.60 -19.20
C LEU A 25 -11.17 -8.99 -19.53
N GLU A 26 -10.96 -9.95 -20.42
CA GLU A 26 -9.64 -10.34 -20.94
C GLU A 26 -9.10 -9.29 -21.91
N LEU A 27 -9.96 -8.63 -22.70
CA LEU A 27 -9.61 -7.43 -23.47
C LEU A 27 -9.25 -6.28 -22.54
N ALA A 28 -10.01 -6.04 -21.47
CA ALA A 28 -9.65 -5.05 -20.47
C ALA A 28 -8.32 -5.41 -19.79
N ARG A 29 -8.10 -6.67 -19.39
CA ARG A 29 -6.83 -7.14 -18.82
C ARG A 29 -5.68 -7.02 -19.81
N THR A 30 -5.88 -7.26 -21.10
CA THR A 30 -4.84 -7.09 -22.13
C THR A 30 -4.65 -5.62 -22.53
N LEU A 31 -5.64 -4.75 -22.37
CA LEU A 31 -5.47 -3.31 -22.48
C LEU A 31 -4.78 -2.72 -21.24
N PHE A 32 -5.02 -3.28 -20.06
CA PHE A 32 -4.36 -2.90 -18.80
C PHE A 32 -2.98 -3.54 -18.62
N ASN A 33 -2.72 -4.72 -19.22
CA ASN A 33 -1.46 -5.47 -19.10
C ASN A 33 -0.69 -5.63 -20.43
N GLY A 34 -1.14 -5.06 -21.54
CA GLY A 34 -0.62 -5.33 -22.90
C GLY A 34 -0.40 -4.08 -23.75
N MET A 35 0.14 -3.02 -23.14
CA MET A 35 1.09 -2.15 -23.84
C MET A 35 2.51 -2.65 -23.57
N ASP A 36 2.84 -3.80 -24.17
CA ASP A 36 4.21 -4.29 -24.37
C ASP A 36 4.35 -4.68 -25.85
N ILE A 37 4.32 -3.68 -26.74
CA ILE A 37 4.87 -3.77 -28.10
C ILE A 37 5.82 -2.58 -28.25
N GLU A 38 7.09 -2.93 -28.41
CA GLU A 38 8.29 -2.09 -28.36
C GLU A 38 8.18 -0.70 -29.00
N LEU A 39 8.18 0.33 -28.16
CA LEU A 39 8.78 1.63 -28.47
C LEU A 39 9.85 1.93 -27.41
N ALA A 40 11.02 1.34 -27.61
CA ALA A 40 12.23 1.82 -26.98
C ALA A 40 12.39 3.32 -27.30
N SER A 41 12.71 4.10 -26.26
CA SER A 41 13.11 5.53 -26.25
C SER A 41 12.05 6.62 -26.40
N ALA A 42 11.07 6.67 -25.48
CA ALA A 42 10.45 7.94 -25.07
C ALA A 42 10.08 7.94 -23.57
N ASP A 43 10.88 8.64 -22.78
CA ASP A 43 10.53 9.41 -21.57
C ASP A 43 9.46 8.85 -20.61
N PHE A 44 9.84 8.23 -19.49
CA PHE A 44 10.21 8.92 -18.24
C PHE A 44 9.06 9.79 -17.69
N THR A 45 8.31 9.32 -16.67
CA THR A 45 7.80 10.11 -15.51
C THR A 45 6.65 9.49 -14.73
N ASP A 46 6.01 8.39 -15.16
CA ASP A 46 4.95 7.80 -14.33
C ASP A 46 5.52 7.00 -13.16
N TRP A 47 5.88 7.74 -12.11
CA TRP A 47 6.29 7.21 -10.82
C TRP A 47 5.10 6.60 -10.05
N ASP A 48 3.87 6.91 -10.43
CA ASP A 48 2.67 6.41 -9.75
C ASP A 48 2.36 4.94 -10.07
N HIS A 49 2.89 4.40 -11.18
CA HIS A 49 2.82 2.98 -11.52
C HIS A 49 4.04 2.17 -11.06
N ARG A 50 5.09 2.83 -10.55
CA ARG A 50 6.28 2.14 -10.04
C ARG A 50 6.05 1.66 -8.61
N LEU A 51 6.46 0.43 -8.31
CA LEU A 51 6.49 -0.04 -6.93
C LEU A 51 7.47 0.82 -6.13
N PRO A 52 7.10 1.23 -4.91
CA PRO A 52 7.99 1.99 -4.05
C PRO A 52 9.28 1.19 -3.79
N PRO A 53 10.45 1.83 -3.83
CA PRO A 53 11.74 1.16 -3.63
C PRO A 53 11.86 0.62 -2.20
N PRO A 54 12.84 -0.26 -1.94
CA PRO A 54 13.11 -0.74 -0.59
C PRO A 54 13.53 0.39 0.35
N ALA A 55 13.30 0.19 1.65
CA ALA A 55 13.76 1.13 2.67
C ALA A 55 15.29 1.18 2.72
N ALA A 56 15.83 2.36 3.04
CA ALA A 56 17.26 2.53 3.26
C ALA A 56 17.72 1.64 4.41
N LYS A 57 18.84 0.92 4.24
CA LYS A 57 19.32 -0.04 5.27
C LYS A 57 19.54 0.64 6.62
N ARG A 58 20.07 1.88 6.61
CA ARG A 58 20.25 2.73 7.79
C ARG A 58 18.92 3.06 8.48
N ALA A 59 17.86 3.29 7.73
CA ALA A 59 16.56 3.64 8.29
C ALA A 59 15.95 2.42 9.00
N VAL A 60 16.08 1.22 8.40
CA VAL A 60 15.61 -0.04 8.99
C VAL A 60 16.39 -0.39 10.26
N GLN A 61 17.71 -0.24 10.26
CA GLN A 61 18.56 -0.55 11.43
C GLN A 61 18.28 0.37 12.63
N ASN A 62 17.90 1.63 12.37
CA ASN A 62 17.61 2.62 13.39
C ASN A 62 16.15 2.58 13.87
N LEU A 63 15.34 1.61 13.42
CA LEU A 63 13.97 1.48 13.91
C LEU A 63 13.96 1.20 15.42
N PRO A 64 13.11 1.90 16.19
CA PRO A 64 12.99 1.65 17.62
C PRO A 64 12.53 0.21 17.87
N LYS A 65 13.21 -0.45 18.81
CA LYS A 65 12.82 -1.75 19.35
C LYS A 65 11.99 -1.51 20.60
N ALA A 66 10.73 -1.91 20.58
CA ALA A 66 9.84 -1.87 21.72
C ALA A 66 9.80 -3.25 22.38
N ILE A 67 9.87 -3.29 23.70
CA ILE A 67 9.62 -4.51 24.48
C ILE A 67 8.14 -4.51 24.83
N ILE A 68 7.45 -5.60 24.51
CA ILE A 68 6.02 -5.73 24.80
C ILE A 68 5.83 -5.89 26.31
N THR A 69 5.05 -4.99 26.90
CA THR A 69 4.70 -5.02 28.32
C THR A 69 3.58 -6.04 28.59
N GLY A 70 3.51 -6.60 29.80
CA GLY A 70 2.43 -7.53 30.18
C GLY A 70 1.04 -6.95 29.90
N ALA A 71 0.81 -5.67 30.20
CA ALA A 71 -0.46 -4.99 29.91
C ALA A 71 -0.82 -4.89 28.41
N GLN A 72 0.17 -4.94 27.51
CA GLN A 72 -0.07 -5.00 26.05
C GLN A 72 -0.35 -6.43 25.59
N ALA A 73 0.36 -7.42 26.16
CA ALA A 73 0.10 -8.83 25.91
C ALA A 73 -1.31 -9.23 26.39
N ASP A 74 -1.71 -8.79 27.59
CA ASP A 74 -3.05 -9.03 28.16
C ASP A 74 -4.19 -8.44 27.32
N LYS A 75 -3.91 -7.37 26.56
CA LYS A 75 -4.86 -6.76 25.62
C LYS A 75 -4.95 -7.52 24.29
N GLY A 76 -4.20 -8.59 24.13
CA GLY A 76 -4.16 -9.39 22.90
C GLY A 76 -3.57 -8.61 21.73
N LEU A 77 -2.51 -7.82 21.96
CA LEU A 77 -1.80 -7.15 20.87
C LEU A 77 -1.25 -8.19 19.88
N LYS A 78 -1.54 -8.01 18.59
CA LYS A 78 -1.16 -8.95 17.52
C LYS A 78 -0.28 -8.28 16.48
N CYS A 79 0.63 -9.05 15.91
CA CYS A 79 1.37 -8.61 14.73
C CYS A 79 0.43 -8.64 13.51
N PRO A 80 0.22 -7.53 12.80
CA PRO A 80 -0.70 -7.47 11.65
C PRO A 80 -0.30 -8.33 10.45
N VAL A 81 0.96 -8.76 10.39
CA VAL A 81 1.52 -9.52 9.25
C VAL A 81 1.31 -11.02 9.44
N CYS A 82 1.68 -11.57 10.60
CA CYS A 82 1.51 -13.00 10.89
C CYS A 82 0.22 -13.33 11.68
N LEU A 83 -0.48 -12.31 12.18
CA LEU A 83 -1.70 -12.42 12.99
C LEU A 83 -1.51 -13.15 14.34
N VAL A 84 -0.26 -13.32 14.77
CA VAL A 84 0.10 -13.95 16.06
C VAL A 84 0.16 -12.88 17.16
N GLU A 85 -0.29 -13.25 18.35
CA GLU A 85 -0.24 -12.44 19.58
C GLU A 85 1.21 -12.25 20.05
N PHE A 86 1.51 -11.08 20.58
CA PHE A 86 2.80 -10.83 21.21
C PHE A 86 2.80 -11.34 22.65
N GLU A 87 3.93 -11.91 23.05
CA GLU A 87 4.17 -12.34 24.43
C GLU A 87 4.84 -11.22 25.26
N GLU A 88 4.66 -11.25 26.57
CA GLU A 88 5.35 -10.33 27.48
C GLU A 88 6.88 -10.51 27.37
N GLY A 89 7.60 -9.40 27.26
CA GLY A 89 9.06 -9.40 27.09
C GLY A 89 9.53 -9.66 25.67
N GLN A 90 8.62 -9.95 24.74
CA GLN A 90 8.96 -10.11 23.32
C GLN A 90 9.41 -8.77 22.71
N THR A 91 10.38 -8.82 21.80
CA THR A 91 10.85 -7.62 21.09
C THR A 91 10.06 -7.41 19.81
N ALA A 92 9.42 -6.25 19.69
CA ALA A 92 8.79 -5.77 18.48
C ALA A 92 9.58 -4.60 17.87
N LEU A 93 9.52 -4.45 16.55
CA LEU A 93 9.97 -3.25 15.86
C LEU A 93 8.80 -2.28 15.71
N GLU A 94 9.05 -1.03 16.07
CA GLU A 94 8.10 0.05 15.97
C GLU A 94 8.42 0.93 14.76
N MET A 95 7.45 1.11 13.88
CA MET A 95 7.55 2.04 12.75
C MET A 95 7.37 3.50 13.23
N PRO A 96 7.83 4.53 12.49
CA PRO A 96 7.61 5.94 12.86
C PRO A 96 6.14 6.36 12.99
N CYS A 97 5.23 5.56 12.44
CA CYS A 97 3.78 5.69 12.60
C CYS A 97 3.23 4.94 13.82
N GLN A 98 4.08 4.48 14.74
CA GLN A 98 3.77 3.76 15.99
C GLN A 98 3.14 2.37 15.81
N HIS A 99 3.19 1.81 14.60
CA HIS A 99 2.75 0.44 14.35
C HIS A 99 3.84 -0.58 14.71
N LEU A 100 3.45 -1.64 15.41
CA LEU A 100 4.34 -2.67 15.96
C LEU A 100 4.30 -3.96 15.13
N PHE A 101 5.48 -4.54 14.89
CA PHE A 101 5.65 -5.77 14.13
C PHE A 101 6.75 -6.65 14.71
N HIS A 102 6.69 -7.96 14.48
CA HIS A 102 7.86 -8.81 14.72
C HIS A 102 9.00 -8.43 13.78
N SER A 103 10.23 -8.54 14.26
CA SER A 103 11.44 -8.31 13.45
C SER A 103 11.43 -9.17 12.18
N ASP A 104 11.10 -10.45 12.32
CA ASP A 104 11.07 -11.40 11.20
C ASP A 104 9.95 -11.12 10.20
N CYS A 105 8.90 -10.40 10.61
CA CYS A 105 7.77 -10.05 9.74
C CYS A 105 8.03 -8.75 8.96
N ILE A 106 8.55 -7.72 9.61
CA ILE A 106 8.69 -6.39 8.99
C ILE A 106 9.98 -6.24 8.17
N LEU A 107 11.08 -6.92 8.54
CA LEU A 107 12.34 -6.80 7.81
C LEU A 107 12.26 -7.29 6.35
N PRO A 108 11.65 -8.46 6.04
CA PRO A 108 11.48 -8.90 4.65
C PRO A 108 10.58 -7.97 3.83
N TRP A 109 9.58 -7.35 4.49
CA TRP A 109 8.71 -6.36 3.86
C TRP A 109 9.49 -5.10 3.50
N LEU A 110 10.27 -4.56 4.45
CA LEU A 110 11.08 -3.36 4.25
C LEU A 110 12.22 -3.55 3.24
N GLY A 111 12.63 -4.80 3.01
CA GLY A 111 13.57 -5.17 1.94
C GLY A 111 12.96 -5.14 0.54
N LYS A 112 11.62 -5.04 0.42
CA LYS A 112 10.91 -4.96 -0.87
C LYS A 112 10.28 -3.58 -1.10
N THR A 113 9.72 -2.98 -0.07
CA THR A 113 9.05 -1.67 -0.13
C THR A 113 9.43 -0.83 1.08
N ASN A 114 9.37 0.49 0.99
CA ASN A 114 9.70 1.38 2.11
C ASN A 114 8.49 1.76 2.99
N SER A 115 7.33 1.13 2.84
CA SER A 115 6.08 1.59 3.45
C SER A 115 5.54 0.66 4.54
N CYS A 116 4.86 1.25 5.54
CA CYS A 116 4.17 0.50 6.59
C CYS A 116 3.01 -0.33 5.98
N PRO A 117 2.90 -1.64 6.30
CA PRO A 117 1.80 -2.49 5.83
C PRO A 117 0.39 -2.00 6.22
N LEU A 118 0.27 -1.23 7.32
CA LEU A 118 -1.03 -0.78 7.84
C LEU A 118 -1.47 0.57 7.28
N CYS A 119 -0.60 1.58 7.35
CA CYS A 119 -0.96 2.97 7.04
C CYS A 119 -0.22 3.56 5.84
N ARG A 120 0.65 2.78 5.19
CA ARG A 120 1.48 3.21 4.05
C ARG A 120 2.45 4.35 4.35
N CYS A 121 2.65 4.73 5.62
CA CYS A 121 3.71 5.68 5.99
C CYS A 121 5.07 5.15 5.51
N GLU A 122 5.79 5.98 4.77
CA GLU A 122 7.05 5.61 4.11
C GLU A 122 8.27 5.98 4.94
N LEU A 123 9.24 5.07 4.97
CA LEU A 123 10.61 5.31 5.42
C LEU A 123 11.46 5.92 4.29
N PRO A 124 12.56 6.60 4.63
CA PRO A 124 13.54 7.02 3.64
C PRO A 124 14.10 5.84 2.84
N THR A 125 14.35 6.03 1.56
CA THR A 125 15.06 5.09 0.68
C THR A 125 16.46 5.60 0.30
N ASP A 126 17.28 4.72 -0.28
CA ASP A 126 18.59 5.07 -0.85
C ASP A 126 18.49 5.48 -2.33
N ASN A 127 17.29 5.43 -2.94
CA ASN A 127 17.03 5.90 -4.30
C ASN A 127 16.75 7.42 -4.31
N GLU A 128 17.73 8.20 -4.76
CA GLU A 128 17.67 9.68 -4.81
C GLU A 128 16.52 10.19 -5.70
N GLU A 129 16.33 9.61 -6.88
CA GLU A 129 15.28 10.01 -7.83
C GLU A 129 13.87 9.85 -7.21
N TYR A 130 13.65 8.76 -6.48
CA TYR A 130 12.38 8.52 -5.80
C TYR A 130 12.13 9.53 -4.66
N GLU A 131 13.16 9.84 -3.87
CA GLU A 131 13.06 10.84 -2.79
C GLU A 131 12.83 12.25 -3.32
N GLU A 132 13.44 12.61 -4.44
CA GLU A 132 13.17 13.87 -5.14
C GLU A 132 11.73 13.92 -5.66
N HIS A 133 11.29 12.87 -6.36
CA HIS A 133 9.92 12.78 -6.85
C HIS A 133 8.90 12.90 -5.70
N LYS A 134 9.14 12.23 -4.58
CA LYS A 134 8.31 12.32 -3.37
C LYS A 134 8.21 13.75 -2.83
N LYS A 135 9.34 14.46 -2.73
CA LYS A 135 9.36 15.87 -2.30
C LYS A 135 8.60 16.75 -3.28
N ASP A 136 8.76 16.53 -4.58
CA ASP A 136 8.09 17.27 -5.64
C ASP A 136 6.57 17.10 -5.56
N LYS A 137 6.11 15.85 -5.42
CA LYS A 137 4.68 15.52 -5.23
C LYS A 137 4.11 16.21 -3.99
N ALA A 138 4.82 16.18 -2.86
CA ALA A 138 4.40 16.85 -1.62
C ALA A 138 4.31 18.38 -1.79
N ARG A 139 5.28 19.02 -2.47
CA ARG A 139 5.23 20.47 -2.76
C ARG A 139 4.02 20.84 -3.59
N ARG A 140 3.71 20.05 -4.64
CA ARG A 140 2.52 20.26 -5.49
C ARG A 140 1.21 20.13 -4.70
N GLN A 141 1.09 19.09 -3.85
CA GLN A 141 -0.07 18.89 -2.98
C GLN A 141 -0.26 20.06 -1.99
N GLN A 142 0.83 20.54 -1.38
CA GLN A 142 0.77 21.70 -0.48
C GLN A 142 0.31 22.97 -1.21
N GLN A 143 0.81 23.20 -2.44
CA GLN A 143 0.37 24.33 -3.25
C GLN A 143 -1.12 24.23 -3.60
N GLN A 144 -1.60 23.05 -3.98
CA GLN A 144 -3.01 22.81 -4.28
C GLN A 144 -3.90 23.04 -3.05
N HIS A 145 -3.55 22.48 -1.89
CA HIS A 145 -4.28 22.69 -0.64
C HIS A 145 -4.31 24.19 -0.26
N ARG A 146 -3.20 24.91 -0.45
CA ARG A 146 -3.16 26.36 -0.21
C ARG A 146 -4.11 27.13 -1.14
N LEU A 147 -4.14 26.78 -2.43
CA LEU A 147 -5.04 27.39 -3.40
C LEU A 147 -6.50 27.11 -3.06
N GLU A 148 -6.81 25.86 -2.69
CA GLU A 148 -8.15 25.44 -2.29
C GLU A 148 -8.61 26.15 -1.02
N TYR A 149 -7.73 26.29 -0.02
CA TYR A 149 -8.00 27.06 1.19
C TYR A 149 -8.32 28.53 0.87
N LEU A 150 -7.53 29.16 -0.01
CA LEU A 150 -7.78 30.54 -0.45
C LEU A 150 -9.11 30.67 -1.20
N HIS A 151 -9.45 29.69 -2.05
CA HIS A 151 -10.72 29.65 -2.75
C HIS A 151 -11.87 29.54 -1.75
N GLY A 152 -11.82 28.61 -0.78
CA GLY A 152 -12.84 28.44 0.25
C GLY A 152 -13.05 29.70 1.09
N ALA A 153 -11.98 30.38 1.50
CA ALA A 153 -12.06 31.62 2.28
C ALA A 153 -12.66 32.82 1.52
N MET A 154 -12.70 32.78 0.18
CA MET A 154 -13.34 33.84 -0.62
C MET A 154 -14.87 33.67 -0.72
N TYR A 155 -15.41 32.48 -0.45
CA TYR A 155 -16.84 32.17 -0.59
C TYR A 155 -17.55 31.95 0.76
N THR A 156 -16.91 32.33 1.87
CA THR A 156 -17.47 32.36 3.23
C THR A 156 -17.54 33.78 3.75
#